data_AF-A0AAD8MPR2-F1
#
_entry.id   AF-A0AAD8MPR2-F1
#
_cell.length_a   1.000
_cell.length_b   1.000
_cell.length_c   1.000
_cell.angle_alpha   90.00
_cell.angle_beta   90.00
_cell.angle_gamma   90.00
#
_symmetry.space_group_name_H-M   'P 1'
#
loop_
_entity.id
_entity.type
_entity.pdbx_description
1 polymer ?
#
loop_
_entity_poly.entity_id
_entity_poly.type
_entity_poly.pdbx_seq_one_letter_code
_entity_poly.pdbx_strand_id
1 'polypeptide(L)'
;MIFRGGFCLQEHTQSHELIPPKQRTRDAIEAYKRNKRNFPREVFNGGFILEKIASPKSTGQLSLSNTNVDDNPNVSFNYFSHPEDVQKCVEGIRLVEKLLASKHLTNYMSSDDETFEKLLDLSVRANFNFIPKHTNDTKSVEQFCKDTVITIWHYHGGCHVGKVVSPYYKFAPGNG
;
A
#
# COMPACT_ATOMS: atom_id res chain seq x y z
N MET A 1 13.02 9.16 -5.43
CA MET A 1 13.14 9.32 -3.97
C MET A 1 13.78 8.04 -3.44
N ILE A 2 15.06 8.08 -3.07
CA ILE A 2 15.79 6.90 -2.55
C ILE A 2 15.63 6.92 -1.04
N PHE A 3 14.86 5.99 -0.48
CA PHE A 3 14.82 5.78 0.97
C PHE A 3 16.01 4.88 1.34
N ARG A 4 17.07 5.46 1.92
CA ARG A 4 18.11 4.69 2.62
C ARG A 4 17.57 4.33 4.02
N GLY A 5 17.46 3.02 4.27
CA GLY A 5 17.53 2.35 5.58
C GLY A 5 16.82 3.00 6.76
N GLY A 6 15.65 2.47 7.11
CA GLY A 6 14.94 2.87 8.34
C GLY A 6 13.82 1.91 8.75
N PHE A 7 13.94 0.60 8.53
CA PHE A 7 12.88 -0.35 8.89
C PHE A 7 12.75 -0.61 10.41
N CYS A 8 13.74 -0.24 11.22
CA CYS A 8 13.81 -0.69 12.62
C CYS A 8 12.98 0.15 13.62
N LEU A 9 12.69 1.43 13.32
CA LEU A 9 11.91 2.30 14.23
C LEU A 9 10.40 2.33 13.90
N GLN A 10 9.98 1.66 12.84
CA GLN A 10 8.60 1.67 12.33
C GLN A 10 7.77 0.45 12.76
N GLU A 11 8.37 -0.58 13.38
CA GLU A 11 7.68 -1.86 13.64
C GLU A 11 6.55 -1.78 14.67
N HIS A 12 6.64 -0.85 15.65
CA HIS A 12 5.65 -0.77 16.73
C HIS A 12 4.37 -0.06 16.30
N THR A 13 4.46 1.05 15.55
CA THR A 13 3.30 1.82 15.07
C THR A 13 2.66 1.20 13.83
N GLN A 14 3.44 0.59 12.92
CA GLN A 14 2.89 0.00 11.69
C GLN A 14 2.08 -1.27 11.91
N SER A 15 2.34 -2.02 12.99
CA SER A 15 1.60 -3.26 13.28
C SER A 15 0.10 -3.01 13.53
N HIS A 16 -0.24 -1.86 14.10
CA HIS A 16 -1.63 -1.49 14.35
C HIS A 16 -2.31 -1.00 13.08
N GLU A 17 -1.63 -0.22 12.24
CA GLU A 17 -2.23 0.37 11.03
C GLU A 17 -2.51 -0.68 9.94
N LEU A 18 -1.68 -1.71 9.83
CA LEU A 18 -1.73 -2.66 8.73
C LEU A 18 -2.73 -3.81 8.96
N ILE A 19 -2.99 -4.23 10.21
CA ILE A 19 -4.02 -5.25 10.51
C ILE A 19 -5.41 -4.63 10.33
N PRO A 20 -6.40 -5.30 9.69
CA PRO A 20 -7.76 -4.78 9.58
C PRO A 20 -8.36 -4.48 10.96
N PRO A 21 -9.10 -3.37 11.16
CA PRO A 21 -9.59 -2.96 12.49
C PRO A 21 -10.31 -4.08 13.27
N LYS A 22 -11.13 -4.87 12.59
CA LYS A 22 -11.88 -6.00 13.18
C LYS A 22 -11.02 -7.19 13.60
N GLN A 23 -9.76 -7.24 13.16
CA GLN A 23 -8.84 -8.36 13.34
C GLN A 23 -7.62 -8.00 14.19
N ARG A 24 -7.56 -6.77 14.74
CA ARG A 24 -6.46 -6.27 15.59
C ARG A 24 -6.49 -6.88 17.00
N THR A 25 -6.27 -8.19 17.10
CA THR A 25 -6.05 -8.86 18.38
C THR A 25 -4.56 -8.83 18.76
N ARG A 26 -4.25 -8.95 20.05
CA ARG A 26 -2.86 -9.09 20.53
C ARG A 26 -2.14 -10.23 19.82
N ASP A 27 -2.80 -11.38 19.69
CA ASP A 27 -2.24 -12.56 19.04
C ASP A 27 -1.96 -12.32 17.54
N ALA A 28 -2.84 -11.59 16.84
CA ALA A 28 -2.63 -11.22 15.44
C ALA A 28 -1.44 -10.25 15.29
N ILE A 29 -1.29 -9.30 16.21
CA ILE A 29 -0.14 -8.37 16.26
C ILE A 29 1.16 -9.14 16.53
N GLU A 30 1.17 -10.09 17.46
CA GLU A 30 2.35 -10.89 17.78
C GLU A 30 2.71 -11.90 16.69
N ALA A 31 1.72 -12.53 16.06
CA ALA A 31 1.91 -13.36 14.87
C ALA A 31 2.52 -12.54 13.73
N TYR A 32 2.05 -11.31 13.51
CA TYR A 32 2.64 -10.40 12.54
C TYR A 32 4.11 -10.07 12.85
N LYS A 33 4.43 -9.70 14.10
CA LYS A 33 5.82 -9.43 14.52
C LYS A 33 6.73 -10.65 14.32
N ARG A 34 6.23 -11.87 14.58
CA ARG A 34 6.98 -13.12 14.36
C ARG A 34 7.22 -13.40 12.88
N ASN A 35 6.19 -13.26 12.04
CA ASN A 35 6.33 -13.44 10.59
C ASN A 35 7.28 -12.40 9.97
N LYS A 36 7.35 -11.19 10.52
CA LYS A 36 8.31 -10.15 10.09
C LYS A 36 9.78 -10.50 10.33
N ARG A 37 10.08 -11.23 11.41
CA ARG A 37 11.44 -11.72 11.68
C ARG A 37 11.89 -12.83 10.72
N ASN A 38 10.96 -13.48 10.05
CA ASN A 38 11.20 -14.60 9.13
C ASN A 38 11.22 -14.18 7.65
N PHE A 39 11.31 -12.88 7.33
CA PHE A 39 11.51 -12.48 5.94
C PHE A 39 12.87 -13.02 5.44
N PRO A 40 12.91 -13.76 4.33
CA PRO A 40 14.16 -14.20 3.76
C PRO A 40 14.98 -12.96 3.40
N ARG A 41 16.20 -12.85 3.95
CA ARG A 41 17.09 -11.72 3.63
C ARG A 41 17.32 -11.61 2.13
N GLU A 42 17.21 -12.72 1.39
CA GLU A 42 17.36 -12.74 -0.06
C GLU A 42 16.37 -11.82 -0.79
N VAL A 43 15.14 -11.64 -0.26
CA VAL A 43 14.13 -10.74 -0.85
C VAL A 43 14.57 -9.26 -0.79
N PHE A 44 15.48 -8.92 0.12
CA PHE A 44 16.02 -7.57 0.30
C PHE A 44 17.42 -7.38 -0.30
N ASN A 45 17.99 -8.41 -0.96
CA ASN A 45 19.28 -8.31 -1.64
C ASN A 45 19.16 -7.65 -3.04
N GLY A 46 18.14 -6.82 -3.26
CA GLY A 46 17.84 -6.16 -4.54
C GLY A 46 17.18 -4.78 -4.37
N GLY A 47 16.88 -4.13 -5.49
CA GLY A 47 16.16 -2.87 -5.54
C GLY A 47 14.64 -3.05 -5.64
N PHE A 48 13.87 -2.06 -5.19
CA PHE A 48 12.41 -2.04 -5.33
C PHE A 48 11.98 -0.94 -6.32
N ILE A 49 11.00 -1.25 -7.16
CA ILE A 49 10.25 -0.27 -7.94
C ILE A 49 8.88 -0.12 -7.27
N LEU A 50 8.56 1.10 -6.83
CA LEU A 50 7.27 1.42 -6.23
C LEU A 50 6.44 2.24 -7.21
N GLU A 51 5.25 1.72 -7.55
CA GLU A 51 4.25 2.42 -8.35
C GLU A 51 3.26 3.14 -7.42
N LYS A 52 2.92 4.39 -7.75
CA LYS A 52 1.94 5.20 -7.04
C LYS A 52 0.91 5.71 -8.04
N ILE A 53 -0.34 5.35 -7.82
CA ILE A 53 -1.47 5.92 -8.55
C ILE A 53 -1.60 7.40 -8.20
N ALA A 54 -1.51 8.24 -9.23
CA ALA A 54 -1.74 9.67 -9.10
C ALA A 54 -3.25 9.97 -9.01
N SER A 55 -3.62 10.83 -8.05
CA SER A 55 -4.98 11.34 -7.86
C SER A 55 -6.05 10.23 -7.92
N PRO A 56 -6.03 9.28 -6.96
CA PRO A 56 -6.99 8.19 -6.94
C PRO A 56 -8.43 8.74 -6.84
N LYS A 57 -9.35 8.11 -7.55
CA LYS A 57 -10.79 8.45 -7.47
C LYS A 57 -11.49 7.75 -6.31
N SER A 58 -10.97 6.61 -5.88
CA SER A 58 -11.41 5.92 -4.66
C SER A 58 -11.22 6.82 -3.45
N THR A 59 -12.28 7.00 -2.69
CA THR A 59 -12.27 7.75 -1.44
C THR A 59 -12.77 6.91 -0.29
N GLY A 60 -12.24 7.18 0.89
CA GLY A 60 -12.63 6.53 2.11
C GLY A 60 -13.27 7.47 3.12
N GLN A 61 -13.31 7.03 4.38
CA GLN A 61 -13.93 7.76 5.47
C GLN A 61 -13.08 7.68 6.74
N LEU A 62 -13.20 8.72 7.56
CA LEU A 62 -12.64 8.78 8.91
C LEU A 62 -13.79 9.01 9.88
N SER A 63 -13.86 8.21 10.94
CA SER A 63 -14.81 8.39 12.02
C SER A 63 -14.15 8.16 13.37
N LEU A 64 -14.62 8.87 14.38
CA LEU A 64 -14.18 8.66 15.75
C LEU A 64 -14.74 7.32 16.25
N SER A 65 -13.89 6.51 16.86
CA SER A 65 -14.28 5.26 17.53
C SER A 65 -14.84 5.53 18.93
N ASN A 66 -14.36 6.58 19.58
CA ASN A 66 -14.80 7.10 20.88
C ASN A 66 -14.41 8.58 21.01
N THR A 67 -14.59 9.18 22.19
CA THR A 67 -14.26 10.60 22.46
C THR A 67 -12.88 10.82 23.09
N ASN A 68 -12.11 9.75 23.34
CA ASN A 68 -10.76 9.84 23.87
C ASN A 68 -9.80 10.24 22.74
N VAL A 69 -9.05 11.32 22.94
CA VAL A 69 -8.17 11.90 21.91
C VAL A 69 -6.92 11.05 21.66
N ASP A 70 -6.54 10.23 22.64
CA ASP A 70 -5.36 9.36 22.56
C ASP A 70 -5.64 8.08 21.77
N ASP A 71 -6.91 7.77 21.50
CA ASP A 71 -7.32 6.59 20.76
C ASP A 71 -7.39 6.85 19.25
N ASN A 72 -6.94 5.86 18.47
CA ASN A 72 -6.95 5.99 17.01
C ASN A 72 -8.38 6.04 16.44
N PRO A 73 -8.65 6.92 15.46
CA PRO A 73 -9.91 6.91 14.74
C PRO A 73 -10.03 5.69 13.83
N ASN A 74 -11.26 5.38 13.45
CA ASN A 74 -11.53 4.41 12.40
C ASN A 74 -11.29 5.06 11.03
N VAL A 75 -10.47 4.43 10.21
CA VAL A 75 -10.16 4.90 8.85
C VAL A 75 -10.38 3.78 7.85
N SER A 76 -11.11 4.08 6.78
CA SER A 76 -11.14 3.29 5.55
C SER A 76 -10.65 4.15 4.40
N PHE A 77 -9.95 3.57 3.44
CA PHE A 77 -9.53 4.26 2.20
C PHE A 77 -10.29 3.77 0.97
N ASN A 78 -10.90 2.58 1.06
CA ASN A 78 -11.59 1.92 -0.04
C ASN A 78 -10.75 1.83 -1.32
N TYR A 79 -9.47 1.45 -1.19
CA TYR A 79 -8.58 1.27 -2.34
C TYR A 79 -9.28 0.46 -3.43
N PHE A 80 -9.21 0.95 -4.67
CA PHE A 80 -9.81 0.30 -5.83
C PHE A 80 -11.34 0.17 -5.83
N SER A 81 -12.05 0.91 -4.97
CA SER A 81 -13.52 1.03 -5.08
C SER A 81 -13.97 1.68 -6.38
N HIS A 82 -13.14 2.56 -6.97
CA HIS A 82 -13.37 3.11 -8.30
C HIS A 82 -12.55 2.31 -9.35
N PRO A 83 -13.19 1.78 -10.42
CA PRO A 83 -12.52 0.88 -11.37
C PRO A 83 -11.35 1.52 -12.12
N GLU A 84 -11.38 2.84 -12.35
CA GLU A 84 -10.27 3.57 -12.98
C GLU A 84 -8.96 3.47 -12.19
N ASP A 85 -9.01 3.36 -10.85
CA ASP A 85 -7.79 3.23 -10.06
C ASP A 85 -7.12 1.87 -10.31
N VAL A 86 -7.92 0.81 -10.50
CA VAL A 86 -7.41 -0.52 -10.88
C VAL A 86 -6.78 -0.46 -12.27
N GLN A 87 -7.44 0.20 -13.22
CA GLN A 87 -6.92 0.38 -14.58
C GLN A 87 -5.56 1.10 -14.57
N LYS A 88 -5.44 2.19 -13.80
CA LYS A 88 -4.18 2.93 -13.62
C LYS A 88 -3.08 2.07 -13.01
N CYS A 89 -3.39 1.24 -12.02
CA CYS A 89 -2.42 0.28 -11.48
C CYS A 89 -1.95 -0.69 -12.57
N VAL A 90 -2.88 -1.26 -13.34
CA VAL A 90 -2.55 -2.21 -14.42
C VAL A 90 -1.63 -1.56 -15.45
N GLU A 91 -1.94 -0.34 -15.88
CA GLU A 91 -1.09 0.43 -16.79
C GLU A 91 0.30 0.71 -16.21
N GLY A 92 0.37 1.08 -14.92
CA GLY A 92 1.62 1.29 -14.20
C GLY A 92 2.50 0.04 -14.15
N ILE A 93 1.92 -1.11 -13.81
CA ILE A 93 2.64 -2.39 -13.76
C ILE A 93 3.10 -2.83 -15.16
N ARG A 94 2.30 -2.61 -16.21
CA ARG A 94 2.73 -2.83 -17.61
C ARG A 94 3.84 -1.89 -18.06
N LEU A 95 3.90 -0.67 -17.52
CA LEU A 95 5.01 0.24 -17.76
C LEU A 95 6.29 -0.26 -17.06
N VAL A 96 6.17 -0.78 -15.84
CA VAL A 96 7.29 -1.40 -15.12
C VAL A 96 7.83 -2.60 -15.89
N GLU A 97 6.96 -3.47 -16.42
CA GLU A 97 7.34 -4.59 -17.31
C GLU A 97 8.22 -4.12 -18.48
N LYS A 98 7.77 -3.08 -19.21
CA LYS A 98 8.53 -2.49 -20.32
C LYS A 98 9.84 -1.85 -19.88
N LEU A 99 9.85 -1.20 -18.72
CA LEU A 99 11.03 -0.56 -18.14
C LEU A 99 12.10 -1.61 -17.81
N LEU A 100 11.71 -2.73 -17.20
CA LEU A 100 12.59 -3.84 -16.87
C LEU A 100 13.20 -4.51 -18.12
N ALA A 101 12.43 -4.57 -19.22
CA ALA A 101 12.92 -5.04 -20.52
C ALA A 101 13.84 -4.04 -21.26
N SER A 102 14.09 -2.86 -20.71
CA SER A 102 14.94 -1.86 -21.35
C SER A 102 16.43 -2.17 -21.16
N LYS A 103 17.25 -1.81 -22.16
CA LYS A 103 18.72 -2.03 -22.18
C LYS A 103 19.48 -1.53 -20.94
N HIS A 104 18.91 -0.57 -20.21
CA HIS A 104 19.54 0.02 -19.03
C HIS A 104 19.31 -0.80 -17.77
N LEU A 105 18.26 -1.62 -17.73
CA LEU A 105 17.92 -2.44 -16.56
C LEU A 105 18.19 -3.93 -16.77
N THR A 106 18.20 -4.42 -18.02
CA THR A 106 18.47 -5.84 -18.33
C THR A 106 19.76 -6.35 -17.71
N ASN A 107 20.81 -5.52 -17.63
CA ASN A 107 22.10 -5.92 -17.03
C ASN A 107 22.08 -6.06 -15.50
N TYR A 108 21.04 -5.55 -14.84
CA TYR A 108 20.84 -5.65 -13.38
C TYR A 108 19.85 -6.75 -13.00
N MET A 109 19.23 -7.40 -13.99
CA MET A 109 18.35 -8.55 -13.79
C MET A 109 19.18 -9.82 -13.91
N SER A 110 19.10 -10.72 -12.93
CA SER A 110 19.75 -12.03 -13.00
C SER A 110 19.13 -12.84 -14.15
N SER A 111 19.93 -13.64 -14.85
CA SER A 111 19.46 -14.52 -15.95
C SER A 111 18.40 -15.55 -15.50
N ASP A 112 18.37 -15.87 -14.20
CA ASP A 112 17.38 -16.77 -13.60
C ASP A 112 16.08 -16.04 -13.19
N ASP A 113 16.04 -14.71 -13.23
CA ASP A 113 14.92 -13.83 -12.82
C ASP A 113 14.16 -13.23 -14.01
N GLU A 114 14.34 -13.80 -15.20
CA GLU A 114 13.95 -13.17 -16.47
C GLU A 114 12.44 -13.10 -16.74
N THR A 115 11.60 -13.88 -16.04
CA THR A 115 10.15 -13.81 -16.28
C THR A 115 9.50 -12.76 -15.39
N PHE A 116 8.75 -11.85 -16.01
CA PHE A 116 7.95 -10.85 -15.31
C PHE A 116 7.03 -11.48 -14.25
N GLU A 117 6.50 -12.67 -14.53
CA GLU A 117 5.73 -13.49 -13.59
C GLU A 117 6.49 -13.82 -12.30
N LYS A 118 7.78 -14.18 -12.38
CA LYS A 118 8.59 -14.46 -11.19
C LYS A 118 8.80 -13.20 -10.36
N LEU A 119 8.93 -12.03 -11.00
CA LEU A 119 9.03 -10.74 -10.32
C LEU A 119 7.72 -10.36 -9.63
N LEU A 120 6.57 -10.66 -10.25
CA LEU A 120 5.27 -10.49 -9.60
C LEU A 120 5.13 -11.41 -8.38
N ASP A 121 5.52 -12.69 -8.48
CA ASP A 121 5.52 -13.63 -7.33
C ASP A 121 6.43 -13.16 -6.19
N LEU A 122 7.65 -12.71 -6.52
CA LEU A 122 8.55 -12.10 -5.53
C LEU A 122 7.93 -10.85 -4.89
N SER A 123 7.23 -10.02 -5.68
CA SER A 123 6.53 -8.84 -5.17
C SER A 123 5.37 -9.22 -4.25
N VAL A 124 4.61 -10.26 -4.56
CA VAL A 124 3.53 -10.81 -3.70
C VAL A 124 4.10 -11.26 -2.35
N ARG A 125 5.24 -11.98 -2.37
CA ARG A 125 5.92 -12.46 -1.15
C ARG A 125 6.56 -11.32 -0.34
N ALA A 126 7.10 -10.31 -1.02
CA ALA A 126 7.68 -9.12 -0.39
C ALA A 126 6.60 -8.19 0.20
N ASN A 127 5.37 -8.31 -0.29
CA ASN A 127 4.27 -7.46 0.11
C ASN A 127 3.86 -7.70 1.56
N PHE A 128 3.65 -6.62 2.29
CA PHE A 128 3.35 -6.65 3.73
C PHE A 128 1.93 -6.20 4.09
N ASN A 129 1.02 -6.15 3.13
CA ASN A 129 -0.39 -5.93 3.40
C ASN A 129 -1.03 -7.20 4.04
N PHE A 130 -2.24 -7.04 4.57
CA PHE A 130 -3.03 -8.11 5.17
C PHE A 130 -4.12 -8.64 4.23
N ILE A 131 -4.02 -8.33 2.93
CA ILE A 131 -4.91 -8.92 1.95
C ILE A 131 -4.47 -10.39 1.82
N PRO A 132 -5.38 -11.36 2.03
CA PRO A 132 -5.05 -12.77 1.88
C PRO A 132 -4.39 -13.02 0.53
N LYS A 133 -3.22 -13.64 0.55
CA LYS A 133 -2.52 -14.00 -0.68
C LYS A 133 -3.11 -15.30 -1.22
N HIS A 134 -3.37 -15.35 -2.51
CA HIS A 134 -3.90 -16.51 -3.19
C HIS A 134 -2.89 -17.05 -4.21
N THR A 135 -3.04 -18.33 -4.57
CA THR A 135 -2.22 -18.95 -5.65
C THR A 135 -2.46 -18.32 -7.02
N ASN A 136 -3.42 -17.41 -7.12
CA ASN A 136 -3.86 -16.77 -8.34
C ASN A 136 -3.46 -15.29 -8.41
N ASP A 137 -2.71 -14.77 -7.44
CA ASP A 137 -2.36 -13.33 -7.34
C ASP A 137 -1.61 -12.83 -8.57
N THR A 138 -0.94 -13.70 -9.33
CA THR A 138 -0.25 -13.35 -10.59
C THR A 138 -1.02 -13.75 -11.86
N LYS A 139 -2.20 -14.38 -11.76
CA LYS A 139 -2.97 -14.82 -12.94
C LYS A 139 -3.38 -13.69 -13.87
N SER A 140 -3.57 -12.49 -13.32
CA SER A 140 -3.72 -11.28 -14.10
C SER A 140 -3.11 -10.11 -13.34
N VAL A 141 -2.63 -9.11 -14.09
CA VAL A 141 -2.09 -7.87 -13.51
C VAL A 141 -3.16 -7.14 -12.68
N GLU A 142 -4.44 -7.25 -13.06
CA GLU A 142 -5.55 -6.69 -12.29
C GLU A 142 -5.66 -7.34 -10.90
N GLN A 143 -5.59 -8.67 -10.84
CA GLN A 143 -5.66 -9.39 -9.57
C GLN A 143 -4.42 -9.10 -8.72
N PHE A 144 -3.24 -9.07 -9.35
CA PHE A 144 -1.99 -8.64 -8.70
C PHE A 144 -2.13 -7.26 -8.05
N CYS A 145 -2.68 -6.29 -8.76
CA CYS A 145 -2.94 -4.96 -8.21
C CYS A 145 -3.81 -5.04 -6.96
N LYS A 146 -4.97 -5.70 -7.04
CA LYS A 146 -5.92 -5.82 -5.92
C LYS A 146 -5.31 -6.52 -4.69
N ASP A 147 -4.51 -7.55 -4.91
CA ASP A 147 -3.99 -8.38 -3.81
C ASP A 147 -2.70 -7.80 -3.21
N THR A 148 -1.97 -6.96 -3.93
CA THR A 148 -0.71 -6.37 -3.49
C THR A 148 -0.79 -4.88 -3.17
N VAL A 149 -1.96 -4.24 -3.30
CA VAL A 149 -2.09 -2.82 -2.96
C VAL A 149 -1.67 -2.52 -1.53
N ILE A 150 -0.90 -1.45 -1.37
CA ILE A 150 -0.44 -0.99 -0.07
C ILE A 150 -0.41 0.53 -0.02
N THR A 151 -0.42 1.07 1.18
CA THR A 151 -0.22 2.51 1.36
C THR A 151 1.24 2.88 1.15
N ILE A 152 1.45 4.04 0.56
CA ILE A 152 2.74 4.73 0.57
C ILE A 152 2.73 5.93 1.53
N TRP A 153 1.80 5.94 2.48
CA TRP A 153 1.66 6.96 3.54
C TRP A 153 1.35 8.38 3.06
N HIS A 154 0.90 8.55 1.81
CA HIS A 154 0.50 9.84 1.23
C HIS A 154 -1.02 10.09 1.25
N TYR A 155 -1.68 9.67 2.33
CA TYR A 155 -3.11 9.95 2.54
C TYR A 155 -3.34 11.45 2.81
N HIS A 156 -4.48 11.96 2.35
CA HIS A 156 -4.88 13.36 2.52
C HIS A 156 -6.40 13.48 2.40
N GLY A 157 -6.95 14.62 2.81
CA GLY A 157 -8.39 14.88 2.78
C GLY A 157 -9.00 14.98 4.17
N GLY A 158 -10.29 14.66 4.28
CA GLY A 158 -11.06 14.76 5.53
C GLY A 158 -11.57 16.17 5.85
N CYS A 159 -10.80 17.21 5.55
CA CYS A 159 -11.18 18.61 5.75
C CYS A 159 -10.91 19.43 4.48
N HIS A 160 -11.74 19.25 3.46
CA HIS A 160 -11.52 19.87 2.15
C HIS A 160 -11.99 21.33 2.10
N VAL A 161 -11.22 22.15 1.39
CA VAL A 161 -11.64 23.49 0.95
C VAL A 161 -12.89 23.39 0.07
N GLY A 162 -13.87 24.26 0.29
CA GLY A 162 -15.16 24.26 -0.37
C GLY A 162 -16.16 23.23 0.15
N LYS A 163 -15.74 22.34 1.06
CA LYS A 163 -16.64 21.38 1.75
C LYS A 163 -16.76 21.66 3.24
N VAL A 164 -15.62 21.76 3.93
CA VAL A 164 -15.55 21.96 5.39
C VAL A 164 -15.02 23.36 5.71
N VAL A 165 -14.02 23.81 4.96
CA VAL A 165 -13.40 25.13 5.12
C VAL A 165 -13.55 25.97 3.87
N SER A 166 -13.65 27.28 4.04
CA SER A 166 -13.61 28.26 2.97
C SER A 166 -12.22 28.31 2.27
N PRO A 167 -12.10 28.97 1.11
CA PRO A 167 -10.80 29.24 0.48
C PRO A 167 -9.80 30.01 1.36
N TYR A 168 -10.28 30.65 2.43
CA TYR A 168 -9.46 31.32 3.45
C TYR A 168 -9.15 30.44 4.66
N TYR A 169 -9.36 29.12 4.55
CA TYR A 169 -9.13 28.11 5.59
C TYR A 169 -9.89 28.32 6.90
N LYS A 170 -10.96 29.11 6.87
CA LYS A 170 -11.91 29.25 7.98
C LYS A 170 -13.03 28.24 7.83
N PHE A 171 -13.49 27.64 8.92
CA PHE A 171 -14.68 26.80 8.92
C PHE A 171 -15.86 27.56 8.31
N ALA A 172 -16.65 26.87 7.48
CA ALA A 172 -17.91 27.44 7.03
C ALA A 172 -18.81 27.69 8.25
N PRO A 173 -19.54 28.83 8.33
CA PRO A 173 -20.56 29.01 9.36
C PRO A 173 -21.56 27.86 9.23
N GLY A 174 -21.66 27.03 10.27
CA GLY A 174 -22.42 25.78 10.20
C GLY A 174 -23.92 26.02 10.00
N ASN A 175 -24.54 25.22 9.14
CA ASN A 175 -25.93 24.83 9.34
C ASN A 175 -25.91 23.84 10.52
N GLY A 176 -26.17 24.36 11.73
CA GLY A 176 -26.48 23.54 12.90
C GLY A 176 -27.79 22.79 12.73
#